data_AF-A0A927VFI3-F1
#
_entry.id   AF-A0A927VFI3-F1
#
_cell.length_a   1.000
_cell.length_b   1.000
_cell.length_c   1.000
_cell.angle_alpha   90.00
_cell.angle_beta   90.00
_cell.angle_gamma   90.00
#
_symmetry.space_group_name_H-M   'P 1'
#
loop_
_entity.id
_entity.type
_entity.pdbx_description
1 polymer ?
#
loop_
_entity_poly.entity_id
_entity_poly.type
_entity_poly.pdbx_seq_one_letter_code
_entity_poly.pdbx_strand_id
1 'polypeptide(L)' 'MAGYDKNKLRHYIDVVSFVVDDTKLFLDTHPHDREALEYFENYNKARNRAVAEYSAQFGPLMVSEVS' A
#
# COMPACT_ATOMS: atom_id res chain seq x y z
N MET A 1 -10.88 -2.08 -21.00
CA MET A 1 -10.06 -1.67 -19.84
C MET A 1 -8.89 -2.61 -19.77
N ALA A 2 -7.67 -2.12 -19.97
CA ALA A 2 -6.48 -2.96 -19.85
C ALA A 2 -6.28 -3.26 -18.36
N GLY A 3 -6.86 -4.37 -17.88
CA GLY A 3 -6.67 -4.84 -16.52
C GLY A 3 -5.18 -4.96 -16.24
N TYR A 4 -4.74 -4.49 -15.07
CA TYR A 4 -3.35 -4.65 -14.67
C TYR A 4 -2.94 -6.12 -14.76
N ASP A 5 -1.76 -6.38 -15.29
CA ASP A 5 -1.11 -7.68 -15.15
C ASP A 5 -1.00 -8.00 -13.65
N LYS A 6 -1.40 -9.21 -13.23
CA LYS A 6 -1.38 -9.67 -11.83
C LYS A 6 -0.05 -9.35 -11.14
N ASN A 7 1.08 -9.50 -11.83
CA ASN A 7 2.40 -9.22 -11.31
C ASN A 7 2.65 -7.72 -11.15
N LYS A 8 2.16 -6.90 -12.09
CA LYS A 8 2.27 -5.44 -11.99
C LYS A 8 1.45 -4.89 -10.83
N LEU A 9 0.22 -5.38 -10.66
CA LEU A 9 -0.63 -4.94 -9.55
C LEU A 9 -0.06 -5.40 -8.20
N ARG A 10 0.46 -6.63 -8.12
CA ARG A 10 1.16 -7.10 -6.92
C ARG A 10 2.40 -6.26 -6.61
N HIS A 11 3.26 -6.03 -7.59
CA HIS A 11 4.45 -5.20 -7.42
C HIS A 11 4.09 -3.77 -6.99
N TYR A 12 3.04 -3.19 -7.56
CA TYR A 12 2.55 -1.89 -7.13
C TYR A 12 2.11 -1.91 -5.66
N ILE A 13 1.35 -2.94 -5.23
CA ILE A 13 0.96 -3.14 -3.82
C ILE A 13 2.19 -3.22 -2.92
N ASP A 14 3.23 -3.96 -3.31
CA ASP A 14 4.44 -4.12 -2.53
C ASP A 14 5.17 -2.77 -2.35
N VAL A 15 5.32 -2.00 -3.44
CA VAL A 15 5.95 -0.68 -3.41
C VAL A 15 5.17 0.30 -2.53
N VAL A 16 3.85 0.41 -2.71
CA VAL A 16 3.06 1.34 -1.89
C VAL A 16 2.94 0.89 -0.44
N SER A 17 3.04 -0.42 -0.15
CA SER A 17 3.12 -0.92 1.22
C SER A 17 4.42 -0.49 1.89
N PHE A 18 5.55 -0.63 1.20
CA PHE A 18 6.84 -0.13 1.70
C PHE A 18 6.79 1.38 1.99
N VAL A 19 6.22 2.18 1.08
CA VAL A 19 6.09 3.63 1.27
C VAL A 19 5.25 3.97 2.51
N VAL A 20 4.15 3.25 2.73
CA VAL A 20 3.29 3.43 3.91
C VAL A 20 4.06 3.10 5.19
N ASP A 21 4.80 1.98 5.22
CA ASP A 21 5.57 1.55 6.39
C ASP A 21 6.74 2.52 6.69
N ASP A 22 7.46 2.97 5.66
CA ASP A 22 8.57 3.91 5.79
C ASP A 22 8.10 5.29 6.26
N THR A 23 7.01 5.81 5.68
CA THR A 23 6.44 7.09 6.12
C THR A 23 5.93 7.02 7.56
N LYS A 24 5.35 5.88 7.94
CA LYS A 24 4.91 5.65 9.33
C LYS A 24 6.10 5.66 10.30
N LEU A 25 7.22 5.01 9.94
CA LEU A 25 8.44 5.03 10.74
C LEU A 25 8.99 6.46 10.90
N PHE A 26 8.94 7.27 9.84
CA PHE A 26 9.34 8.68 9.92
C PHE A 26 8.44 9.46 10.90
N LEU A 27 7.12 9.28 10.80
CA LEU A 27 6.12 9.93 11.65
C LEU A 27 6.25 9.56 13.14
N ASP A 28 6.76 8.37 13.48
CA ASP A 28 7.03 8.00 14.88
C ASP A 28 8.00 8.97 15.57
N THR A 29 8.89 9.61 14.80
CA THR A 29 9.84 10.63 15.30
C THR A 29 9.39 12.07 15.01
N HIS A 30 8.52 12.28 14.03
CA HIS A 30 7.99 13.58 13.63
C HIS A 30 6.45 13.57 13.56
N PRO A 31 5.73 13.40 14.70
CA PRO A 31 4.29 13.11 14.71
C PRO A 31 3.39 14.26 14.23
N HIS A 32 3.96 15.45 14.05
CA HIS A 32 3.24 16.65 13.63
C HIS A 32 3.69 17.17 12.25
N ASP A 33 4.53 16.41 11.56
CA ASP A 33 4.92 16.75 10.18
C ASP A 33 3.72 16.57 9.26
N ARG A 34 3.17 17.70 8.82
CA ARG A 34 1.95 17.72 7.99
C ARG A 34 2.18 17.11 6.62
N GLU A 35 3.36 17.30 6.04
CA GLU A 35 3.68 16.78 4.71
C GLU A 35 3.77 15.25 4.76
N ALA A 36 4.46 14.72 5.77
CA ALA A 36 4.55 13.27 5.98
C ALA A 36 3.19 12.64 6.30
N LEU A 37 2.31 13.33 7.05
CA LEU A 37 0.95 12.88 7.33
C LEU A 37 0.10 12.81 6.05
N GLU A 38 0.10 13.87 5.24
CA GLU A 38 -0.63 13.89 3.97
C GLU A 38 -0.09 12.82 3.00
N TYR A 39 1.23 12.66 2.94
CA TYR A 39 1.89 11.63 2.14
C TYR A 39 1.45 10.23 2.59
N PHE A 40 1.51 9.93 3.89
CA PHE A 40 1.05 8.65 4.46
C PHE A 40 -0.41 8.36 4.09
N GLU A 41 -1.31 9.32 4.29
CA GLU A 41 -2.72 9.14 3.97
C GLU A 41 -2.97 8.83 2.49
N ASN A 42 -2.28 9.55 1.60
CA ASN A 42 -2.42 9.38 0.15
C ASN A 42 -1.99 7.98 -0.28
N TYR A 43 -0.83 7.51 0.17
CA TYR A 43 -0.33 6.18 -0.19
C TYR A 43 -1.09 5.06 0.51
N ASN A 44 -1.58 5.26 1.74
CA ASN A 44 -2.42 4.27 2.40
C ASN A 44 -3.76 4.09 1.66
N LYS A 45 -4.38 5.18 1.17
CA LYS A 45 -5.57 5.12 0.29
C LYS A 45 -5.25 4.39 -1.03
N ALA A 46 -4.10 4.68 -1.65
CA ALA A 46 -3.68 4.03 -2.88
C ALA A 46 -3.46 2.52 -2.69
N ARG A 47 -2.79 2.12 -1.61
CA ARG A 47 -2.58 0.73 -1.20
C ARG A 47 -3.91 -0.01 -1.05
N ASN A 48 -4.84 0.55 -0.29
CA ASN A 48 -6.11 -0.11 -0.02
C ASN A 48 -6.93 -0.31 -1.30
N ARG A 49 -6.90 0.67 -2.23
CA ARG A 49 -7.52 0.53 -3.55
C ARG A 49 -6.86 -0.58 -4.37
N ALA A 50 -5.54 -0.61 -4.43
CA ALA A 50 -4.82 -1.63 -5.20
C ALA A 50 -5.05 -3.04 -4.65
N VAL A 51 -5.07 -3.21 -3.32
CA VAL A 51 -5.37 -4.50 -2.67
C VAL A 51 -6.82 -4.93 -2.96
N ALA A 52 -7.78 -4.00 -2.92
CA ALA A 52 -9.17 -4.29 -3.26
C ALA A 52 -9.31 -4.70 -4.73
N GLU A 53 -8.66 -3.98 -5.64
CA GLU A 53 -8.64 -4.28 -7.07
C GLU A 53 -8.00 -5.64 -7.37
N TYR A 54 -6.88 -5.95 -6.72
CA TYR A 54 -6.22 -7.24 -6.83
C TYR A 54 -7.12 -8.36 -6.33
N SER A 55 -7.73 -8.17 -5.17
CA SER A 55 -8.59 -9.17 -4.54
C SER A 55 -9.82 -9.46 -5.38
N ALA A 56 -10.41 -8.43 -6.00
CA ALA A 56 -11.55 -8.56 -6.90
C ALA A 56 -11.20 -9.31 -8.20
N GLN A 57 -9.97 -9.16 -8.71
CA GLN A 57 -9.55 -9.76 -9.98
C GLN A 57 -8.90 -11.15 -9.83
N PHE A 58 -8.15 -11.38 -8.76
CA PHE A 58 -7.25 -12.53 -8.64
C PHE A 58 -7.46 -13.35 -7.35
N GLY A 59 -8.42 -12.94 -6.51
CA GLY A 59 -8.68 -13.52 -5.19
C GLY A 59 -7.84 -12.86 -4.07
N PRO A 60 -8.15 -13.16 -2.80
CA PRO A 60 -7.53 -12.52 -1.65
C PRO A 60 -6.01 -12.55 -1.71
N LEU A 61 -5.38 -11.40 -1.43
CA LEU A 61 -3.94 -11.34 -1.25
C LEU A 61 -3.62 -12.06 0.08
N MET A 62 -3.22 -13.33 0.01
CA MET A 62 -2.80 -14.08 1.19
C MET A 62 -1.58 -13.38 1.80
N VAL A 63 -1.77 -12.71 2.94
CA VAL A 63 -0.68 -12.38 3.83
C VAL A 63 -0.25 -13.71 4.42
N SER A 64 0.92 -14.21 4.06
CA SER A 64 1.52 -15.28 4.83
C SER A 64 1.75 -14.73 6.23
N GLU A 65 0.88 -15.09 7.17
CA GLU A 65 1.16 -14.93 8.60
C GLU A 65 2.46 -15.68 8.88
N VAL A 66 3.55 -14.93 9.06
CA VAL A 66 4.72 -15.48 9.72
C VAL A 66 4.30 -15.65 11.17
N SER A 67 3.99 -16.90 11.53
CA SER A 67 3.73 -17.33 12.91
C SER A 67 4.95 -17.18 13.80
#